data_AF-A0A3B0YJW0-F1
#
_entry.id   AF-A0A3B0YJW0-F1
#
_cell.length_a   1.000
_cell.length_b   1.000
_cell.length_c   1.000
_cell.angle_alpha   90.00
_cell.angle_beta   90.00
_cell.angle_gamma   90.00
#
_symmetry.space_group_name_H-M   'P 1'
#
loop_
_entity.id
_entity.type
_entity.pdbx_description
1 polymer ?
#
loop_
_entity_poly.entity_id
_entity_poly.type
_entity_poly.pdbx_seq_one_letter_code
_entity_poly.pdbx_strand_id
1 'polypeptide(L)'
;MSSVLTQNFFELFSLPLRYAFDRAALDARYRDMQRSVHPDRFASASGQERRIAMQHATHINEAYQTLKSPLRRARYLLELRGRVIDDQQTTQADPAFLMQQIELREQLGDIRGKDDPLAVLDGLAREIGTLYKALESELAEILDADDGDIEQAVALIQKMQFFTRLQNEAQELEADLEDELL
;
A
#
# COMPACT_ATOMS: atom_id res chain seq x y z
N MET A 1 26.35 -3.08 -16.18
CA MET A 1 25.17 -3.65 -16.89
C MET A 1 23.97 -3.43 -16.01
N SER A 2 22.83 -3.02 -16.58
CA SER A 2 21.68 -2.48 -15.86
C SER A 2 21.10 -3.50 -14.85
N SER A 3 21.40 -3.29 -13.57
CA SER A 3 21.01 -4.13 -12.43
C SER A 3 19.51 -4.03 -12.06
N VAL A 4 18.71 -3.36 -12.89
CA VAL A 4 17.32 -2.97 -12.60
C VAL A 4 16.43 -4.18 -12.31
N LEU A 5 16.64 -5.31 -13.01
CA LEU A 5 15.80 -6.50 -12.87
C LEU A 5 16.28 -7.49 -11.79
N THR A 6 17.45 -7.24 -11.19
CA THR A 6 18.08 -8.16 -10.21
C THR A 6 18.15 -7.58 -8.80
N GLN A 7 17.92 -6.28 -8.65
CA GLN A 7 17.87 -5.59 -7.36
C GLN A 7 16.52 -5.80 -6.68
N ASN A 8 16.52 -5.78 -5.35
CA ASN A 8 15.28 -5.59 -4.63
C ASN A 8 14.78 -4.13 -4.79
N PHE A 9 13.51 -3.86 -4.50
CA PHE A 9 12.92 -2.54 -4.76
C PHE A 9 13.58 -1.42 -3.95
N PHE A 10 14.08 -1.69 -2.74
CA PHE A 10 14.76 -0.68 -1.94
C PHE A 10 16.09 -0.30 -2.55
N GLU A 11 16.89 -1.29 -2.96
CA GLU A 11 18.14 -1.07 -3.70
C GLU A 11 17.92 -0.31 -5.01
N LEU A 12 16.86 -0.66 -5.75
CA LEU A 12 16.50 -0.01 -7.01
C LEU A 12 16.31 1.50 -6.86
N PHE A 13 15.68 1.94 -5.76
CA PHE A 13 15.50 3.35 -5.44
C PHE A 13 16.59 3.94 -4.54
N SER A 14 17.64 3.16 -4.23
CA SER A 14 18.71 3.57 -3.30
C SER A 14 18.17 4.01 -1.93
N LEU A 15 17.19 3.26 -1.42
CA LEU A 15 16.56 3.45 -0.11
C LEU A 15 17.08 2.41 0.89
N PRO A 16 17.07 2.72 2.20
CA PRO A 16 17.39 1.73 3.21
C PRO A 16 16.37 0.59 3.19
N LEU A 17 16.82 -0.63 3.44
CA LEU A 17 15.95 -1.81 3.60
C LEU A 17 15.24 -1.77 4.96
N ARG A 18 14.30 -0.83 5.09
CA ARG A 18 13.50 -0.55 6.30
C ARG A 18 12.07 -0.25 5.91
N TYR A 19 11.14 -0.50 6.82
CA TYR A 19 9.75 -0.15 6.64
C TYR A 19 9.55 1.37 6.66
N ALA A 20 10.15 2.05 7.65
CA ALA A 20 10.13 3.50 7.73
C ALA A 20 11.29 4.10 6.92
N PHE A 21 10.94 4.84 5.86
CA PHE A 21 11.88 5.64 5.08
C PHE A 21 11.24 6.94 4.60
N ASP A 22 12.06 7.87 4.11
CA ASP A 22 11.59 9.13 3.53
C ASP A 22 10.83 8.92 2.21
N ARG A 23 9.50 9.10 2.25
CA ARG A 23 8.66 8.95 1.06
C ARG A 23 8.94 10.01 -0.01
N ALA A 24 9.40 11.20 0.36
CA ALA A 24 9.78 12.22 -0.61
C ALA A 24 11.02 11.78 -1.41
N ALA A 25 11.95 11.07 -0.77
CA ALA A 25 13.09 10.47 -1.45
C ALA A 25 12.66 9.41 -2.46
N LEU A 26 11.70 8.54 -2.12
CA LEU A 26 11.11 7.56 -3.07
C LEU A 26 10.51 8.28 -4.29
N ASP A 27 9.68 9.30 -4.06
CA ASP A 27 9.03 10.06 -5.14
C ASP A 27 10.05 10.76 -6.05
N ALA A 28 11.10 11.35 -5.47
CA ALA A 28 12.17 11.99 -6.23
C ALA A 28 12.90 10.98 -7.12
N ARG A 29 13.31 9.84 -6.55
CA ARG A 29 14.02 8.77 -7.28
C ARG A 29 13.17 8.18 -8.39
N TYR A 30 11.88 7.95 -8.13
CA TYR A 30 10.95 7.47 -9.15
C TYR A 30 10.85 8.43 -10.34
N ARG A 31 10.70 9.74 -10.11
CA ARG A 31 10.65 10.74 -11.19
C ARG A 31 11.94 10.76 -12.01
N ASP A 32 13.10 10.65 -11.37
CA ASP A 32 14.39 10.60 -12.07
C ASP A 32 14.51 9.34 -12.94
N MET A 33 14.09 8.19 -12.41
CA MET A 33 14.10 6.92 -13.15
C MET A 33 13.13 6.94 -14.32
N GLN A 34 11.91 7.47 -14.16
CA GLN A 34 10.94 7.56 -15.27
C GLN A 34 11.49 8.36 -16.47
N ARG A 35 12.27 9.42 -16.23
CA ARG A 35 12.92 10.21 -17.30
C ARG A 35 13.95 9.40 -18.09
N SER A 36 14.53 8.36 -17.49
CA SER A 36 15.52 7.49 -18.14
C SER A 36 14.90 6.39 -19.01
N VAL A 37 13.65 5.99 -18.70
CA VAL A 37 12.93 4.90 -19.38
C VAL A 37 11.74 5.38 -20.21
N HIS A 38 11.59 6.70 -20.40
CA HIS A 38 10.46 7.28 -21.13
C HIS A 38 10.39 6.76 -22.58
N PRO A 39 9.21 6.34 -23.07
CA PRO A 39 9.04 5.77 -24.41
C PRO A 39 9.62 6.63 -25.54
N ASP A 40 9.52 7.96 -25.42
CA ASP A 40 10.05 8.92 -26.41
C ASP A 40 11.57 8.78 -26.63
N ARG A 41 12.32 8.35 -25.62
CA ARG A 41 13.78 8.14 -25.75
C ARG A 41 14.10 6.93 -26.62
N PHE A 42 13.15 6.02 -26.79
CA PHE A 42 13.29 4.78 -27.56
C PHE A 42 12.47 4.82 -28.85
N ALA A 43 11.91 5.99 -29.22
CA ALA A 43 11.17 6.19 -30.46
C ALA A 43 12.03 5.92 -31.72
N SER A 44 13.35 6.10 -31.64
CA SER A 44 14.29 5.73 -32.72
C SER A 44 15.05 4.42 -32.47
N ALA A 45 14.77 3.74 -31.34
CA ALA A 45 15.49 2.52 -30.95
C ALA A 45 14.98 1.28 -31.69
N SER A 46 15.81 0.24 -31.73
CA SER A 46 15.44 -1.06 -32.29
C SER A 46 14.28 -1.72 -31.53
N GLY A 47 13.59 -2.66 -32.17
CA GLY A 47 12.49 -3.39 -31.53
C GLY A 47 12.91 -4.15 -30.27
N GLN A 48 14.16 -4.59 -30.17
CA GLN A 48 14.70 -5.23 -28.98
C GLN A 48 14.93 -4.23 -27.85
N GLU A 49 15.53 -3.08 -28.12
CA GLU A 49 15.77 -2.03 -27.13
C GLU A 49 14.47 -1.47 -26.57
N ARG A 50 13.44 -1.27 -27.42
CA ARG A 50 12.11 -0.85 -26.97
C ARG A 50 11.47 -1.85 -26.01
N ARG A 51 11.62 -3.16 -26.26
CA ARG A 51 11.11 -4.21 -25.35
C ARG A 51 11.81 -4.19 -24.00
N ILE A 52 13.14 -4.05 -23.99
CA ILE A 52 13.92 -3.97 -22.75
C ILE A 52 13.53 -2.71 -21.96
N ALA A 53 13.38 -1.56 -22.63
CA ALA A 53 12.92 -0.32 -22.00
C ALA A 53 11.53 -0.47 -21.37
N MET A 54 10.60 -1.12 -22.06
CA MET A 54 9.25 -1.39 -21.54
C MET A 54 9.30 -2.27 -20.29
N GLN A 55 10.10 -3.34 -20.30
CA GLN A 55 10.28 -4.21 -19.12
C GLN A 55 10.83 -3.43 -17.93
N HIS A 56 11.82 -2.58 -18.15
CA HIS A 56 12.36 -1.72 -17.08
C HIS A 56 11.30 -0.74 -16.55
N ALA A 57 10.54 -0.09 -17.43
CA ALA A 57 9.49 0.85 -17.02
C ALA A 57 8.41 0.18 -16.17
N THR A 58 7.96 -1.01 -16.57
CA THR A 58 7.00 -1.82 -15.79
C THR A 58 7.57 -2.17 -14.43
N HIS A 59 8.82 -2.66 -14.36
CA HIS A 59 9.45 -3.05 -13.11
C HIS A 59 9.64 -1.87 -12.15
N ILE A 60 10.07 -0.71 -12.67
CA ILE A 60 10.21 0.53 -11.87
C ILE A 60 8.86 0.97 -11.31
N ASN A 61 7.79 0.92 -12.11
CA ASN A 61 6.46 1.26 -11.62
C ASN A 61 5.97 0.27 -10.55
N GLU A 62 6.15 -1.03 -10.76
CA GLU A 62 5.80 -2.06 -9.77
C GLU A 62 6.54 -1.85 -8.45
N ALA A 63 7.84 -1.60 -8.51
CA ALA A 63 8.66 -1.31 -7.34
C ALA A 63 8.16 -0.05 -6.61
N TYR A 64 7.87 1.02 -7.35
CA TYR A 64 7.35 2.27 -6.79
C TYR A 64 5.99 2.06 -6.10
N GLN A 65 5.03 1.42 -6.77
CA GLN A 65 3.71 1.17 -6.18
C GLN A 65 3.79 0.27 -4.95
N THR A 66 4.71 -0.70 -4.96
CA THR A 66 4.94 -1.59 -3.82
C THR A 66 5.50 -0.83 -2.62
N LEU A 67 6.53 0.00 -2.82
CA LEU A 67 7.13 0.76 -1.72
C LEU A 67 6.28 1.95 -1.24
N LYS A 68 5.44 2.51 -2.12
CA LYS A 68 4.55 3.64 -1.79
C LYS A 68 3.40 3.21 -0.87
N SER A 69 2.81 2.04 -1.11
CA SER A 69 1.73 1.49 -0.30
C SER A 69 2.28 0.90 1.01
N PRO A 70 1.86 1.38 2.20
CA PRO A 70 2.33 0.85 3.48
C PRO A 70 2.11 -0.65 3.63
N LEU A 71 0.93 -1.14 3.22
CA LEU A 71 0.60 -2.56 3.25
C LEU A 71 1.49 -3.39 2.30
N ARG A 72 1.64 -2.97 1.03
CA ARG A 72 2.46 -3.72 0.06
C ARG A 72 3.93 -3.72 0.46
N ARG A 73 4.43 -2.59 0.96
CA ARG A 73 5.79 -2.44 1.47
C ARG A 73 6.07 -3.41 2.62
N ALA A 74 5.14 -3.54 3.57
CA ALA A 74 5.29 -4.47 4.68
C ALA A 74 5.39 -5.93 4.21
N ARG A 75 4.47 -6.34 3.33
CA ARG A 75 4.46 -7.69 2.74
C ARG A 75 5.76 -7.98 2.00
N TYR A 76 6.21 -7.03 1.19
CA TYR A 76 7.46 -7.16 0.44
C TYR A 76 8.67 -7.30 1.35
N LEU A 77 8.72 -6.52 2.44
CA LEU A 77 9.81 -6.59 3.41
C LEU A 77 9.84 -7.94 4.15
N LEU A 78 8.69 -8.51 4.49
CA LEU A 78 8.61 -9.86 5.04
C LEU A 78 8.99 -10.95 4.02
N GLU A 79 8.61 -10.78 2.76
CA GLU A 79 9.00 -11.69 1.67
C GLU A 79 10.52 -11.73 1.51
N LEU A 80 11.19 -10.57 1.55
CA LEU A 80 12.66 -10.49 1.54
C LEU A 80 13.31 -11.16 2.76
N ARG A 81 12.57 -11.30 3.87
CA ARG A 81 13.00 -12.05 5.08
C ARG A 81 12.61 -13.53 5.03
N GLY A 82 12.07 -14.00 3.90
CA GLY A 82 11.65 -15.40 3.70
C GLY A 82 10.29 -15.75 4.30
N ARG A 83 9.49 -14.76 4.71
CA ARG A 83 8.13 -14.96 5.23
C ARG A 83 7.10 -14.41 4.25
N VAL A 84 6.42 -15.32 3.55
CA VAL A 84 5.26 -14.98 2.73
C VAL A 84 4.01 -15.06 3.60
N ILE A 85 3.16 -14.04 3.52
CA ILE A 85 1.87 -14.01 4.21
C ILE A 85 0.84 -14.70 3.33
N ASP A 86 0.20 -15.73 3.87
CA ASP A 86 -0.97 -16.35 3.27
C ASP A 86 -2.24 -15.60 3.70
N ASP A 87 -2.94 -15.02 2.73
CA ASP A 87 -4.18 -14.28 2.96
C ASP A 87 -5.36 -15.21 3.35
N GLN A 88 -5.20 -16.53 3.20
CA GLN A 88 -6.17 -17.54 3.65
C GLN A 88 -6.07 -17.81 5.16
N GLN A 89 -4.92 -17.55 5.79
CA GLN A 89 -4.79 -17.66 7.24
C GLN A 89 -5.47 -16.45 7.88
N THR A 90 -6.71 -16.65 8.31
CA THR A 90 -7.54 -15.58 8.85
C THR A 90 -7.01 -15.11 10.20
N THR A 91 -7.14 -13.81 10.49
CA THR A 91 -6.99 -13.16 11.81
C THR A 91 -8.07 -13.61 12.81
N GLN A 92 -8.37 -14.91 12.85
CA GLN A 92 -9.42 -15.54 13.66
C GLN A 92 -9.18 -15.40 15.18
N ALA A 93 -8.04 -14.86 15.60
CA ALA A 93 -7.63 -14.78 17.00
C ALA A 93 -7.91 -13.42 17.69
N ASP A 94 -8.49 -12.42 17.01
CA ASP A 94 -8.77 -11.11 17.63
C ASP A 94 -10.27 -10.72 17.57
N PRO A 95 -11.07 -11.14 18.57
CA PRO A 95 -12.51 -10.82 18.63
C PRO A 95 -12.81 -9.31 18.73
N ALA A 96 -11.95 -8.54 19.41
CA ALA A 96 -12.16 -7.10 19.58
C ALA A 96 -12.00 -6.38 18.24
N PHE A 97 -10.98 -6.75 17.47
CA PHE A 97 -10.79 -6.24 16.12
C PHE A 97 -11.96 -6.59 15.19
N LEU A 98 -12.44 -7.84 15.23
CA LEU A 98 -13.58 -8.26 14.40
C LEU A 98 -14.85 -7.50 14.75
N MET A 99 -15.10 -7.23 16.03
CA MET A 99 -16.22 -6.40 16.47
C MET A 99 -16.12 -4.98 15.94
N GLN A 100 -14.94 -4.35 16.05
CA GLN A 100 -14.69 -3.03 15.47
C GLN A 100 -14.93 -3.01 13.94
N GLN A 101 -14.51 -4.06 13.23
CA GLN A 101 -14.75 -4.17 11.79
C GLN A 101 -16.23 -4.30 11.42
N ILE A 102 -17.04 -4.93 12.27
CA ILE A 102 -18.50 -5.00 12.09
C ILE A 102 -19.11 -3.62 12.33
N GLU A 103 -18.79 -2.99 13.47
CA GLU A 103 -19.32 -1.67 13.83
C GLU A 103 -19.02 -0.60 12.76
N LEU A 104 -17.79 -0.57 12.24
CA LEU A 104 -17.42 0.38 11.19
C LEU A 104 -18.18 0.12 9.87
N ARG A 105 -18.47 -1.14 9.53
CA ARG A 105 -19.25 -1.50 8.34
C ARG A 105 -20.73 -1.18 8.50
N GLU A 106 -21.29 -1.39 9.70
CA GLU A 106 -22.65 -0.97 10.01
C GLU A 106 -22.78 0.55 9.87
N GLN A 107 -21.82 1.31 10.43
CA GLN A 107 -21.78 2.76 10.25
C GLN A 107 -21.73 3.14 8.77
N LEU A 108 -20.85 2.51 7.98
CA LEU A 108 -20.74 2.75 6.54
C LEU A 108 -22.06 2.48 5.80
N GLY A 109 -22.74 1.38 6.12
CA GLY A 109 -24.03 1.02 5.53
C GLY A 109 -25.17 1.99 5.84
N ASP A 110 -25.12 2.64 7.02
CA ASP A 110 -26.14 3.58 7.46
C ASP A 110 -25.97 5.00 6.88
N ILE A 111 -24.82 5.32 6.25
CA ILE A 111 -24.47 6.68 5.82
C ILE A 111 -25.49 7.27 4.84
N ARG A 112 -25.98 6.46 3.89
CA ARG A 112 -26.96 6.92 2.88
C ARG A 112 -28.25 7.45 3.51
N GLY A 113 -28.60 7.01 4.71
CA GLY A 113 -29.79 7.45 5.44
C GLY A 113 -29.58 8.66 6.35
N LYS A 114 -28.40 9.30 6.33
CA LYS A 114 -28.10 10.46 7.18
C LYS A 114 -28.46 11.77 6.48
N ASP A 115 -28.62 12.84 7.26
CA ASP A 115 -28.98 14.17 6.74
C ASP A 115 -27.90 14.78 5.83
N ASP A 116 -26.62 14.49 6.11
CA ASP A 116 -25.47 14.88 5.29
C ASP A 116 -24.52 13.69 5.09
N PRO A 117 -24.81 12.80 4.12
CA PRO A 117 -24.06 11.56 3.91
C PRO A 117 -22.56 11.79 3.64
N LEU A 118 -22.21 12.79 2.82
CA LEU A 118 -20.82 13.08 2.47
C LEU A 118 -20.01 13.58 3.67
N ALA A 119 -20.58 14.48 4.49
CA ALA A 119 -19.87 14.95 5.70
C ALA A 119 -19.70 13.83 6.74
N VAL A 120 -20.69 12.95 6.89
CA VAL A 120 -20.58 11.79 7.79
C VAL A 120 -19.54 10.79 7.27
N LEU A 121 -19.51 10.54 5.95
CA LEU A 121 -18.53 9.67 5.31
C LEU A 121 -17.10 10.18 5.46
N ASP A 122 -16.85 11.48 5.27
CA ASP A 122 -15.53 12.07 5.51
C ASP A 122 -15.09 11.91 6.98
N GLY A 123 -16.03 12.05 7.92
CA GLY A 123 -15.79 11.76 9.34
C GLY A 123 -15.33 10.32 9.57
N LEU A 124 -16.05 9.33 9.03
CA LEU A 124 -15.73 7.91 9.14
C LEU A 124 -14.41 7.57 8.44
N ALA A 125 -14.16 8.13 7.24
CA ALA A 125 -12.91 7.95 6.51
C ALA A 125 -11.70 8.47 7.30
N ARG A 126 -11.84 9.61 8.00
CA ARG A 126 -10.81 10.14 8.91
C ARG A 126 -10.57 9.24 10.11
N GLU A 127 -11.61 8.65 10.70
CA GLU A 127 -11.49 7.66 11.78
C GLU A 127 -10.72 6.42 11.30
N ILE A 128 -11.16 5.81 10.20
CA ILE A 128 -10.50 4.64 9.59
C ILE A 128 -9.04 4.95 9.27
N GLY A 129 -8.76 6.13 8.71
CA GLY A 129 -7.40 6.58 8.41
C GLY A 129 -6.53 6.73 9.67
N THR A 130 -7.11 7.12 10.80
CA THR A 130 -6.40 7.22 12.08
C THR A 130 -6.05 5.83 12.63
N LEU A 131 -7.01 4.90 12.60
CA LEU A 131 -6.79 3.51 12.99
C LEU A 131 -5.70 2.84 12.13
N TYR A 132 -5.74 3.05 10.81
CA TYR A 132 -4.74 2.54 9.88
C TYR A 132 -3.33 3.08 10.19
N LYS A 133 -3.22 4.39 10.48
CA LYS A 133 -1.92 5.01 10.84
C LYS A 133 -1.35 4.49 12.15
N ALA A 134 -2.21 4.14 13.12
CA ALA A 134 -1.77 3.51 14.36
C ALA A 134 -1.13 2.13 14.07
N LEU A 135 -1.78 1.32 13.23
CA LEU A 135 -1.21 0.05 12.78
C LEU A 135 0.10 0.23 11.99
N GLU A 136 0.17 1.24 11.10
CA GLU A 136 1.41 1.55 10.37
C GLU A 136 2.56 1.88 11.33
N SER A 137 2.27 2.62 12.41
CA SER A 137 3.28 3.03 13.39
C SER A 137 3.78 1.82 14.20
N GLU A 138 2.87 1.00 14.72
CA GLU A 138 3.22 -0.24 15.46
C GLU A 138 4.00 -1.21 14.56
N LEU A 139 3.58 -1.35 13.30
CA LEU A 139 4.27 -2.21 12.34
C LEU A 139 5.67 -1.70 12.01
N ALA A 140 5.88 -0.38 11.96
CA ALA A 140 7.20 0.20 11.75
C ALA A 140 8.14 -0.14 12.91
N GLU A 141 7.67 -0.01 14.15
CA GLU A 141 8.45 -0.35 15.35
C GLU A 141 8.92 -1.80 15.33
N ILE A 142 8.02 -2.72 14.95
CA ILE A 142 8.33 -4.16 14.88
C ILE A 142 9.25 -4.47 13.69
N LEU A 143 8.93 -3.99 12.49
CA LEU A 143 9.68 -4.37 11.30
C LEU A 143 11.07 -3.74 11.26
N ASP A 144 11.29 -2.58 11.87
CA ASP A 144 12.59 -1.91 11.88
C ASP A 144 13.46 -2.25 13.11
N ALA A 145 12.92 -3.02 14.07
CA ALA A 145 13.69 -3.62 15.15
C ALA A 145 14.50 -4.84 14.65
N ASP A 146 15.67 -5.06 15.24
CA ASP A 146 16.55 -6.19 14.88
C ASP A 146 15.97 -7.55 15.30
N ASP A 147 15.18 -7.58 16.38
CA ASP A 147 14.54 -8.75 16.99
C ASP A 147 13.00 -8.68 17.00
N GLY A 148 12.42 -7.90 16.07
CA GLY A 148 10.97 -7.70 15.99
C GLY A 148 10.18 -8.99 15.82
N ASP A 149 9.04 -9.07 16.51
CA ASP A 149 8.13 -10.22 16.44
C ASP A 149 7.44 -10.31 15.07
N ILE A 150 7.91 -11.24 14.24
CA ILE A 150 7.41 -11.45 12.89
C ILE A 150 5.95 -11.91 12.89
N GLU A 151 5.51 -12.70 13.85
CA GLU A 151 4.12 -13.16 13.90
C GLU A 151 3.18 -12.01 14.31
N GLN A 152 3.62 -11.12 15.19
CA GLN A 152 2.91 -9.87 15.46
C GLN A 152 2.84 -8.98 14.21
N ALA A 153 3.95 -8.82 13.47
CA ALA A 153 3.96 -8.08 12.21
C ALA A 153 2.97 -8.67 11.19
N VAL A 154 2.90 -10.00 11.07
CA VAL A 154 1.93 -10.69 10.21
C VAL A 154 0.50 -10.36 10.64
N ALA A 155 0.20 -10.43 11.94
CA ALA A 155 -1.14 -10.09 12.45
C ALA A 155 -1.53 -8.64 12.16
N LEU A 156 -0.62 -7.68 12.33
CA LEU A 156 -0.85 -6.27 12.00
C LEU A 156 -1.08 -6.07 10.50
N ILE A 157 -0.30 -6.73 9.65
CA ILE A 157 -0.47 -6.66 8.20
C ILE A 157 -1.85 -7.18 7.79
N GLN A 158 -2.33 -8.27 8.38
CA GLN A 158 -3.69 -8.76 8.12
C GLN A 158 -4.75 -7.74 8.56
N LYS A 159 -4.62 -7.13 9.74
CA LYS A 159 -5.52 -6.03 10.18
C LYS A 159 -5.51 -4.86 9.19
N MET A 160 -4.34 -4.47 8.69
CA MET A 160 -4.21 -3.43 7.66
C MET A 160 -4.91 -3.82 6.34
N GLN A 161 -4.98 -5.10 5.98
CA GLN A 161 -5.74 -5.56 4.80
C GLN A 161 -7.24 -5.32 4.98
N PHE A 162 -7.80 -5.64 6.15
CA PHE A 162 -9.21 -5.37 6.46
C PHE A 162 -9.55 -3.89 6.38
N PHE A 163 -8.71 -3.03 6.95
CA PHE A 163 -8.89 -1.58 6.84
C PHE A 163 -8.71 -1.07 5.41
N THR A 164 -7.79 -1.64 4.63
CA THR A 164 -7.63 -1.28 3.21
C THR A 164 -8.90 -1.59 2.42
N ARG A 165 -9.55 -2.75 2.68
CA ARG A 165 -10.83 -3.09 2.05
C ARG A 165 -11.92 -2.12 2.46
N LEU A 166 -12.03 -1.80 3.75
CA LEU A 166 -13.01 -0.85 4.26
C LEU A 166 -12.81 0.57 3.69
N GLN A 167 -11.56 1.01 3.51
CA GLN A 167 -11.26 2.29 2.85
C GLN A 167 -11.72 2.30 1.40
N ASN A 168 -11.56 1.20 0.67
CA ASN A 168 -12.07 1.08 -0.70
C ASN A 168 -13.61 1.09 -0.72
N GLU A 169 -14.26 0.35 0.18
CA GLU A 169 -15.72 0.38 0.35
C GLU A 169 -16.23 1.82 0.62
N ALA A 170 -15.51 2.60 1.43
CA ALA A 170 -15.83 4.00 1.69
C ALA A 170 -15.63 4.91 0.47
N GLN A 171 -14.55 4.70 -0.31
CA GLN A 171 -14.30 5.46 -1.55
C GLN A 171 -15.34 5.16 -2.64
N GLU A 172 -15.77 3.90 -2.76
CA GLU A 172 -16.84 3.51 -3.67
C GLU A 172 -18.16 4.19 -3.27
N LEU A 173 -18.49 4.20 -1.97
CA LEU A 173 -19.67 4.91 -1.47
C LEU A 173 -19.59 6.42 -1.70
N GLU A 174 -18.42 7.03 -1.54
CA GLU A 174 -18.20 8.46 -1.80
C GLU A 174 -18.51 8.78 -3.26
N ALA A 175 -17.94 8.01 -4.20
CA ALA A 175 -18.18 8.18 -5.62
C ALA A 175 -19.67 8.02 -5.99
N ASP A 176 -20.35 7.01 -5.44
CA ASP A 176 -21.78 6.82 -5.68
C ASP A 176 -22.62 8.01 -5.17
N LEU A 177 -22.30 8.55 -3.98
CA LEU A 177 -23.00 9.68 -3.40
C LEU A 177 -22.77 10.97 -4.19
N GLU A 178 -21.56 11.18 -4.70
CA GLU A 178 -21.25 12.33 -5.58
C GLU A 178 -22.02 12.24 -6.90
N ASP A 179 -22.10 11.05 -7.50
CA ASP A 179 -22.85 10.82 -8.75
C ASP A 179 -24.36 11.07 -8.58
N GLU A 180 -24.93 10.79 -7.41
CA GLU A 180 -26.35 11.06 -7.10
C GLU A 180 -26.68 12.56 -6.97
N LEU A 181 -25.68 13.42 -6.79
CA LEU A 181 -25.84 14.87 -6.65
C LEU A 181 -25.74 15.64 -7.98
N LEU A 182 -25.35 14.96 -9.07
CA LEU A 182 -25.18 15.51 -10.42
C LEU A 182 -26.47 15.45 -11.27
#